data_AF-A0A845G5J3-F1
#
_entry.id   AF-A0A845G5J3-F1
#
_cell.length_a   1.000
_cell.length_b   1.000
_cell.length_c   1.000
_cell.angle_alpha   90.00
_cell.angle_beta   90.00
_cell.angle_gamma   90.00
#
_symmetry.space_group_name_H-M   'P 1'
#
loop_
_entity.id
_entity.type
_entity.pdbx_description
1 polymer ?
#
loop_
_entity_poly.entity_id
_entity_poly.type
_entity_poly.pdbx_seq_one_letter_code
_entity_poly.pdbx_strand_id
1 'polypeptide(L)'
;MVVIESPPREAAIIEFANKWTEQLAHENYDTAFEMLRTVTAYPGRSCVSSSNALRNRIVNYGSDTPIDDEPPYTVTSISSAVGDQWKNHIELMPDSRYPGYVGCLDWWLPLNGEWSDLKASFDIVKVPNGVAFVLVGLRIP
;
A
#
# COMPACT_ATOMS: atom_id res chain seq x y z
N MET A 1 8.27 8.04 7.76
CA MET A 1 7.78 8.22 6.37
C MET A 1 8.92 7.98 5.41
N VAL A 2 8.74 7.12 4.41
CA VAL A 2 9.75 6.90 3.35
C VAL A 2 9.53 7.94 2.25
N VAL A 3 10.63 8.53 1.77
CA VAL A 3 10.63 9.48 0.67
C VAL A 3 11.58 8.96 -0.40
N ILE A 4 11.12 8.88 -1.65
CA ILE A 4 11.95 8.52 -2.81
C ILE A 4 12.19 9.75 -3.70
N GLU A 5 13.24 9.73 -4.51
CA GLU A 5 13.63 10.86 -5.36
C GLU A 5 12.52 11.29 -6.35
N SER A 6 12.56 12.55 -6.77
CA SER A 6 11.64 13.14 -7.76
C SER A 6 12.40 13.54 -9.04
N PRO A 7 11.91 13.19 -10.24
CA PRO A 7 10.72 12.36 -10.50
C PRO A 7 10.96 10.90 -10.10
N PRO A 8 9.94 10.20 -9.56
CA PRO A 8 10.11 8.82 -9.15
C PRO A 8 10.29 7.93 -10.38
N ARG A 9 11.26 7.01 -10.29
CA ARG A 9 11.43 5.93 -11.25
C ARG A 9 10.53 4.77 -10.86
N GLU A 10 9.98 4.06 -11.84
CA GLU A 10 9.14 2.88 -11.60
C GLU A 10 9.82 1.84 -10.70
N ALA A 11 11.12 1.59 -10.90
CA ALA A 11 11.90 0.69 -10.05
C ALA A 11 11.91 1.10 -8.57
N ALA A 12 11.96 2.40 -8.26
CA ALA A 12 11.94 2.88 -6.87
C ALA A 12 10.54 2.76 -6.23
N ILE A 13 9.48 2.86 -7.03
CA ILE A 13 8.09 2.63 -6.60
C ILE A 13 7.87 1.15 -6.27
N ILE A 14 8.35 0.27 -7.14
CA ILE A 14 8.32 -1.19 -6.91
C ILE A 14 9.16 -1.55 -5.68
N GLU A 15 10.35 -0.97 -5.52
CA GLU A 15 11.19 -1.19 -4.34
C GLU A 15 10.50 -0.76 -3.04
N PHE A 16 9.81 0.38 -3.04
CA PHE A 16 8.98 0.82 -1.91
C PHE A 16 7.89 -0.21 -1.60
N ALA A 17 7.12 -0.63 -2.61
CA ALA A 17 6.01 -1.56 -2.44
C ALA A 17 6.49 -2.91 -1.88
N ASN A 18 7.59 -3.45 -2.42
CA ASN A 18 8.23 -4.66 -1.90
C ASN A 18 8.63 -4.49 -0.42
N LYS A 19 9.36 -3.43 -0.08
CA LYS A 19 9.78 -3.18 1.32
C LYS A 19 8.59 -3.04 2.26
N TRP A 20 7.52 -2.38 1.81
CA TRP A 20 6.30 -2.21 2.59
C TRP A 20 5.59 -3.53 2.83
N THR A 21 5.43 -4.36 1.79
CA THR A 21 4.88 -5.72 1.91
C THR A 21 5.72 -6.59 2.85
N GLU A 22 7.04 -6.52 2.79
CA GLU A 22 7.91 -7.26 3.71
C GLU A 22 7.76 -6.81 5.18
N GLN A 23 7.51 -5.53 5.45
CA GLN A 23 7.18 -5.10 6.82
C GLN A 23 5.85 -5.72 7.29
N LEU A 24 4.85 -5.79 6.42
CA LEU A 24 3.58 -6.41 6.74
C LEU A 24 3.71 -7.93 6.96
N ALA A 25 4.54 -8.61 6.17
CA ALA A 25 4.79 -10.04 6.28
C ALA A 25 5.48 -10.43 7.60
N HIS A 26 6.27 -9.52 8.17
CA HIS A 26 6.88 -9.68 9.49
C HIS A 26 6.01 -9.12 10.64
N GLU A 27 4.75 -8.79 10.37
CA GLU A 27 3.81 -8.17 11.34
C GLU A 27 4.31 -6.84 11.93
N ASN A 28 5.27 -6.16 11.28
CA ASN A 28 5.79 -4.85 11.69
C ASN A 28 4.86 -3.72 11.25
N TYR A 29 3.59 -3.75 11.68
CA TYR A 29 2.56 -2.81 11.25
C TYR A 29 2.87 -1.36 11.61
N ASP A 30 3.58 -1.10 12.72
CA ASP A 30 4.03 0.23 13.08
C ASP A 30 5.02 0.77 12.04
N THR A 31 6.04 0.00 11.69
CA THR A 31 7.01 0.38 10.64
C THR A 31 6.32 0.52 9.28
N ALA A 32 5.44 -0.41 8.90
CA ALA A 32 4.69 -0.33 7.66
C ALA A 32 3.80 0.92 7.59
N PHE A 33 3.16 1.29 8.69
CA PHE A 33 2.36 2.51 8.78
C PHE A 33 3.25 3.76 8.74
N GLU A 34 4.37 3.76 9.45
CA GLU A 34 5.35 4.86 9.43
C GLU A 34 5.94 5.10 8.04
N MET A 35 6.02 4.09 7.16
CA MET A 35 6.46 4.28 5.77
C MET A 35 5.51 5.17 4.96
N LEU A 36 4.23 5.21 5.32
CA LEU A 36 3.18 5.95 4.63
C LEU A 36 3.15 7.43 5.04
N ARG A 37 2.59 8.25 4.16
CA ARG A 37 2.21 9.62 4.46
C ARG A 37 0.73 9.65 4.81
N THR A 38 0.40 10.22 5.96
CA THR A 38 -0.98 10.58 6.27
C THR A 38 -1.24 12.00 5.79
N VAL A 39 -2.21 12.17 4.90
CA VAL A 39 -2.74 13.48 4.53
C VAL A 39 -4.22 13.55 4.86
N THR A 40 -4.65 14.72 5.33
CA THR A 40 -6.05 15.00 5.67
C THR A 40 -6.83 15.62 4.50
N ALA A 41 -6.12 16.03 3.44
CA ALA A 41 -6.67 16.67 2.26
C ALA A 41 -6.25 15.94 0.97
N TYR A 42 -7.05 16.11 -0.07
CA TYR A 42 -6.91 15.47 -1.39
C TYR A 42 -5.60 15.89 -2.10
N PRO A 43 -4.96 15.02 -2.92
CA PRO A 43 -5.38 13.69 -3.40
C PRO A 43 -5.16 12.60 -2.35
N GLY A 44 -6.26 11.96 -1.96
CA GLY A 44 -6.27 10.78 -1.10
C GLY A 44 -6.23 11.06 0.39
N ARG A 45 -7.36 11.01 1.10
CA ARG A 45 -7.30 10.77 2.55
C ARG A 45 -6.82 9.33 2.74
N SER A 46 -5.84 9.13 3.62
CA SER A 46 -5.41 7.77 3.98
C SER A 46 -6.62 6.95 4.42
N CYS A 47 -6.80 5.75 3.85
CA CYS A 47 -7.92 4.87 4.23
C CYS A 47 -7.71 4.22 5.61
N VAL A 48 -6.51 4.35 6.18
CA VAL A 48 -6.16 3.91 7.53
C VAL A 48 -5.61 5.08 8.34
N SER A 49 -5.92 5.13 9.64
CA SER A 49 -5.51 6.20 10.56
C SER A 49 -4.44 5.79 11.56
N SER A 50 -4.10 4.50 11.65
CA SER A 50 -3.10 3.95 12.57
C SER A 50 -2.61 2.59 12.08
N SER A 51 -1.52 2.08 12.67
CA SER A 51 -1.03 0.71 12.46
C SER A 51 -2.06 -0.35 12.83
N ASN A 52 -2.80 -0.16 13.93
CA ASN A 52 -3.92 -1.04 14.30
C ASN A 52 -5.04 -1.03 13.25
N ALA A 53 -5.37 0.13 12.67
CA ALA A 53 -6.36 0.21 11.60
C ALA A 53 -5.88 -0.53 10.33
N LEU A 54 -4.59 -0.42 10.00
CA LEU A 54 -3.96 -1.16 8.91
C LEU A 54 -4.02 -2.67 9.14
N ARG A 55 -3.60 -3.14 10.32
CA ARG A 55 -3.69 -4.56 10.71
C ARG A 55 -5.12 -5.08 10.61
N ASN A 56 -6.07 -4.38 11.22
CA ASN A 56 -7.48 -4.78 11.22
C ASN A 56 -8.04 -4.84 9.81
N ARG A 57 -7.63 -3.92 8.93
CA ARG A 57 -8.05 -3.93 7.53
C ARG A 57 -7.54 -5.18 6.79
N ILE A 58 -6.31 -5.61 7.05
CA ILE A 58 -5.73 -6.82 6.44
C ILE A 58 -6.41 -8.09 6.98
N VAL A 59 -6.53 -8.21 8.30
CA VAL A 59 -7.16 -9.37 8.95
C VAL A 59 -8.59 -9.59 8.46
N ASN A 60 -9.29 -8.51 8.12
CA ASN A 60 -10.65 -8.56 7.57
C ASN A 60 -10.68 -8.45 6.04
N TYR A 61 -9.59 -8.80 5.35
CA TYR A 61 -9.54 -8.86 3.89
C TYR A 61 -9.98 -7.57 3.18
N GLY A 62 -9.58 -6.41 3.70
CA GLY A 62 -9.96 -5.10 3.18
C GLY A 62 -11.34 -4.61 3.60
N SER A 63 -12.08 -5.38 4.39
CA SER A 63 -13.41 -5.02 4.92
C SER A 63 -13.32 -4.13 6.17
N ASP A 64 -14.30 -3.23 6.31
CA ASP A 64 -14.58 -2.50 7.56
C ASP A 64 -15.31 -3.39 8.58
N THR A 65 -16.00 -4.41 8.09
CA THR A 65 -16.73 -5.38 8.91
C THR A 65 -15.79 -6.52 9.27
N PRO A 66 -15.70 -6.90 10.55
CA PRO A 66 -14.96 -8.08 10.96
C PRO A 66 -15.38 -9.33 10.17
N ILE A 67 -14.41 -10.07 9.67
CA ILE A 67 -14.61 -11.40 9.07
C ILE A 67 -14.11 -12.41 10.09
N ASP A 68 -14.96 -13.38 10.43
CA ASP A 68 -14.65 -14.43 11.40
C ASP A 68 -14.06 -15.65 10.68
N ASP A 69 -12.95 -15.43 9.96
CA ASP A 69 -12.20 -16.48 9.28
C ASP A 69 -11.07 -17.00 10.20
N GLU A 70 -10.93 -18.32 10.31
CA GLU A 70 -9.83 -18.98 11.02
C GLU A 70 -8.94 -19.79 10.04
N PRO A 71 -7.61 -19.55 10.02
CA PRO A 71 -6.89 -18.46 10.69
C PRO A 71 -7.16 -17.10 10.03
N PRO A 72 -6.96 -15.98 10.76
CA PRO A 72 -7.10 -14.64 10.19
C PRO A 72 -6.12 -14.42 9.04
N TYR A 73 -6.47 -13.54 8.10
CA TYR A 73 -5.58 -13.21 7.00
C TYR A 73 -4.30 -12.51 7.48
N THR A 74 -3.16 -13.02 7.00
CA THR A 74 -1.82 -12.49 7.28
C THR A 74 -1.09 -12.28 5.96
N VAL A 75 -0.27 -11.23 5.88
CA VAL A 75 0.54 -10.99 4.69
C VAL A 75 1.67 -12.00 4.63
N THR A 76 1.92 -12.56 3.46
CA THR A 76 3.03 -13.47 3.19
C THR A 76 4.19 -12.71 2.56
N SER A 77 5.44 -13.17 2.72
CA SER A 77 6.54 -12.57 1.96
C SER A 77 6.32 -12.81 0.46
N ILE A 78 6.65 -11.83 -0.36
CA ILE A 78 6.54 -11.91 -1.82
C ILE A 78 7.35 -13.11 -2.34
N SER A 79 8.50 -13.37 -1.72
CA SER A 79 9.42 -14.43 -2.12
C SER A 79 8.91 -15.85 -1.84
N SER A 80 7.94 -16.00 -0.94
CA SER A 80 7.38 -17.29 -0.53
C SER A 80 5.96 -17.52 -1.00
N ALA A 81 5.30 -16.51 -1.59
CA ALA A 81 3.94 -16.62 -2.07
C ALA A 81 3.85 -17.52 -3.31
N VAL A 82 2.91 -18.46 -3.31
CA VAL A 82 2.61 -19.33 -4.45
C VAL A 82 1.43 -18.78 -5.26
N GLY A 83 1.21 -19.37 -6.45
CA GLY A 83 0.16 -18.96 -7.37
C GLY A 83 0.57 -17.80 -8.27
N ASP A 84 -0.38 -17.31 -9.07
CA ASP A 84 -0.14 -16.26 -10.05
C ASP A 84 -0.31 -14.87 -9.44
N GLN A 85 0.70 -14.03 -9.60
CA GLN A 85 0.61 -12.62 -9.23
C GLN A 85 -0.20 -11.85 -10.29
N TRP A 86 -1.24 -11.13 -9.86
CA TRP A 86 -1.92 -10.15 -10.72
C TRP A 86 -0.97 -9.02 -11.12
N LYS A 87 -1.11 -8.52 -12.35
CA LYS A 87 -0.27 -7.42 -12.85
C LYS A 87 -0.48 -6.16 -12.00
N ASN A 88 0.60 -5.68 -11.40
CA ASN A 88 0.61 -4.38 -10.71
C ASN A 88 0.43 -3.24 -11.73
N HIS A 89 -0.15 -2.13 -11.28
CA HIS A 89 -0.40 -0.98 -12.14
C HIS A 89 0.26 0.26 -11.54
N ILE A 90 1.05 0.96 -12.35
CA ILE A 90 1.70 2.22 -12.00
C ILE A 90 1.36 3.22 -13.08
N GLU A 91 0.83 4.38 -12.68
CA GLU A 91 0.53 5.47 -13.60
C GLU A 91 1.15 6.76 -13.05
N LEU A 92 2.14 7.31 -13.76
CA LEU A 92 2.83 8.56 -13.39
C LEU A 92 2.28 9.73 -14.22
N MET A 93 1.00 10.04 -13.99
CA MET A 93 0.31 11.14 -14.64
C MET A 93 -0.01 12.25 -13.61
N PRO A 94 0.78 13.33 -13.57
CA PRO A 94 0.46 14.48 -12.74
C PRO A 94 -0.89 15.09 -13.11
N ASP A 95 -1.70 15.46 -12.11
CA ASP A 95 -2.98 16.11 -12.31
C ASP A 95 -2.84 17.61 -12.05
N SER A 96 -3.11 18.43 -13.07
CA SER A 96 -3.01 19.89 -12.96
C SER A 96 -3.99 20.50 -11.96
N ARG A 97 -5.08 19.79 -11.63
CA ARG A 97 -6.05 20.20 -10.60
C ARG A 97 -5.51 20.03 -9.19
N TYR A 98 -4.49 19.19 -8.99
CA TYR A 98 -3.98 18.83 -7.68
C TYR A 98 -2.47 19.04 -7.61
N PRO A 99 -2.04 20.27 -7.25
CA PRO A 99 -0.63 20.60 -7.09
C PRO A 99 0.03 19.63 -6.10
N GLY A 100 0.93 18.79 -6.61
CA GLY A 100 1.63 17.79 -5.82
C GLY A 100 1.23 16.35 -6.11
N TYR A 101 0.14 16.08 -6.82
CA TYR A 101 -0.12 14.72 -7.34
C TYR A 101 0.93 14.35 -8.39
N VAL A 102 1.45 13.13 -8.30
CA VAL A 102 2.44 12.60 -9.23
C VAL A 102 1.87 11.44 -10.03
N GLY A 103 1.05 10.62 -9.41
CA GLY A 103 0.57 9.38 -9.98
C GLY A 103 0.01 8.44 -8.92
N CYS A 104 -0.22 7.19 -9.30
CA CYS A 104 -0.72 6.15 -8.42
C CYS A 104 0.00 4.81 -8.61
N LEU A 105 -0.16 3.94 -7.61
CA LEU A 105 0.27 2.55 -7.62
C LEU A 105 -0.89 1.68 -7.11
N ASP A 106 -1.21 0.64 -7.87
CA ASP A 106 -2.07 -0.46 -7.46
C ASP A 106 -1.18 -1.71 -7.29
N TRP A 107 -1.14 -2.22 -6.07
CA TRP A 107 -0.25 -3.30 -5.64
C TRP A 107 -1.02 -4.44 -4.98
N TRP A 108 -0.87 -5.64 -5.50
CA TRP A 108 -1.55 -6.83 -4.96
C TRP A 108 -0.75 -7.41 -3.80
N LEU A 109 -1.46 -7.86 -2.75
CA LEU A 109 -0.83 -8.45 -1.57
C LEU A 109 -0.93 -9.98 -1.61
N PRO A 110 0.15 -10.70 -1.29
CA PRO A 110 0.06 -12.11 -0.99
C PRO A 110 -0.43 -12.32 0.45
N LEU A 111 -1.37 -13.24 0.64
CA LEU A 111 -1.97 -13.57 1.92
C LEU A 111 -1.95 -15.07 2.16
N ASN A 112 -1.67 -15.49 3.40
CA ASN A 112 -1.77 -16.88 3.85
C ASN A 112 -1.09 -17.93 2.93
N GLY A 113 0.05 -17.59 2.34
CA GLY A 113 0.84 -18.46 1.47
C GLY A 113 0.65 -18.21 -0.03
N GLU A 114 -0.37 -17.48 -0.45
CA GLU A 114 -0.75 -17.36 -1.88
C GLU A 114 -0.88 -15.90 -2.31
N TRP A 115 -0.71 -15.62 -3.60
CA TRP A 115 -1.15 -14.35 -4.17
C TRP A 115 -2.68 -14.21 -4.04
N SER A 116 -3.15 -13.04 -3.63
CA SER A 116 -4.58 -12.77 -3.45
C SER A 116 -5.08 -11.56 -4.25
N ASP A 117 -6.40 -11.41 -4.30
CA ASP A 117 -7.06 -10.25 -4.90
C ASP A 117 -7.23 -9.08 -3.90
N LEU A 118 -6.52 -9.09 -2.77
CA LEU A 118 -6.46 -7.92 -1.90
C LEU A 118 -5.49 -6.90 -2.48
N LYS A 119 -6.02 -5.75 -2.91
CA LYS A 119 -5.26 -4.67 -3.54
C LYS A 119 -5.02 -3.50 -2.59
N ALA A 120 -3.76 -3.09 -2.48
CA ALA A 120 -3.35 -1.84 -1.86
C ALA A 120 -3.18 -0.75 -2.95
N SER A 121 -4.00 0.29 -2.88
CA SER A 121 -3.95 1.44 -3.78
C SER A 121 -3.27 2.62 -3.09
N PHE A 122 -2.29 3.22 -3.77
CA PHE A 122 -1.51 4.35 -3.27
C PHE A 122 -1.60 5.54 -4.21
N ASP A 123 -1.80 6.72 -3.63
CA ASP A 123 -1.48 7.98 -4.31
C ASP A 123 -0.01 8.34 -4.05
N ILE A 124 0.67 8.78 -5.10
CA ILE A 124 2.06 9.25 -5.06
C ILE A 124 2.04 10.78 -5.07
N VAL A 125 2.58 11.39 -4.02
CA VAL A 125 2.52 12.85 -3.82
C VAL A 125 3.90 13.46 -3.64
N LYS A 126 4.12 14.65 -4.21
CA LYS A 126 5.35 15.44 -4.02
C LYS A 126 5.45 15.93 -2.58
N VAL A 127 6.67 15.87 -2.06
CA VAL A 127 7.07 16.41 -0.76
C VAL A 127 8.39 17.18 -0.96
N PRO A 128 8.81 18.07 -0.02
CA PRO A 128 9.98 18.93 -0.23
C PRO A 128 11.27 18.22 -0.68
N ASN A 129 11.43 16.94 -0.33
CA ASN A 129 12.63 16.15 -0.62
C ASN A 129 12.38 14.96 -1.57
N GLY A 130 11.27 14.92 -2.30
CA GLY A 130 10.96 13.81 -3.20
C GLY A 130 9.47 13.53 -3.37
N VAL A 131 9.10 12.26 -3.34
CA VAL A 131 7.70 11.82 -3.29
C VAL A 131 7.45 10.85 -2.15
N ALA A 132 6.22 10.82 -1.67
CA ALA A 132 5.74 9.92 -0.63
C ALA A 132 4.46 9.21 -1.07
N PHE A 133 4.10 8.15 -0.36
CA PHE A 133 2.97 7.29 -0.68
C PHE A 133 1.85 7.46 0.35
N VAL A 134 0.63 7.65 -0.13
CA VAL A 134 -0.58 7.70 0.70
C VAL A 134 -1.40 6.46 0.38
N LEU A 135 -1.68 5.61 1.37
CA LEU A 135 -2.56 4.45 1.17
C LEU A 135 -4.02 4.91 1.09
N VAL A 136 -4.60 4.92 -0.10
CA VAL A 136 -5.96 5.41 -0.37
C VAL A 136 -7.00 4.29 -0.49
N GLY A 137 -6.55 3.05 -0.59
CA GLY A 137 -7.43 1.89 -0.60
C GLY A 137 -6.70 0.63 -0.16
N LEU A 138 -7.42 -0.21 0.59
CA LEU A 138 -7.05 -1.59 0.83
C LEU A 138 -8.32 -2.43 0.75
N ARG A 139 -8.57 -3.00 -0.43
CA ARG A 139 -9.86 -3.63 -0.78
C ARG A 139 -9.72 -4.53 -2.02
N ILE A 140 -10.70 -5.41 -2.21
CA ILE A 140 -10.92 -6.11 -3.48
C ILE A 140 -11.39 -5.08 -4.52
N PRO A 141 -10.95 -5.18 -5.80
CA PRO A 141 -11.38 -4.27 -6.88
C PRO A 141 -12.88 -4.23 -7.16
#